data_AF-A0A0R3QI46-F1
#
_entry.id   AF-A0A0R3QI46-F1
#
_cell.length_a   1.000
_cell.length_b   1.000
_cell.length_c   1.000
_cell.angle_alpha   90.00
_cell.angle_beta   90.00
_cell.angle_gamma   90.00
#
_symmetry.space_group_name_H-M   'P 1'
#
loop_
_entity.id
_entity.type
_entity.pdbx_description
1 polymer ?
#
loop_
_entity_poly.entity_id
_entity_poly.type
_entity_poly.pdbx_seq_one_letter_code
_entity_poly.pdbx_strand_id
1 'polypeptide(L)'
;MDKNYGTMQQASVIDQISGKEMISARDAMPEDDPNGNVNPEGVFKPRWGPNHTGAKKLAALYSREKRLQEIISTGLGIIELLIVIYLLIRRFELSSLPFILFFAFLGILTADLLSGLVHWAADSFGTVD
;
A
#
# COMPACT_ATOMS: atom_id res chain seq x y z
N MET A 1 -22.23 62.76 17.61
CA MET A 1 -20.90 62.41 17.10
C MET A 1 -20.20 61.57 18.15
N ASP A 2 -19.66 60.37 17.97
CA ASP A 2 -19.62 59.37 16.91
C ASP A 2 -19.23 58.07 17.66
N LYS A 3 -20.14 57.11 17.84
CA LYS A 3 -20.17 55.84 17.08
C LYS A 3 -18.82 55.42 16.49
N ASN A 4 -18.43 54.16 16.78
CA ASN A 4 -17.47 53.32 16.02
C ASN A 4 -16.04 53.12 16.56
N TYR A 5 -15.84 52.87 17.86
CA TYR A 5 -14.56 52.30 18.33
C TYR A 5 -14.66 50.82 18.76
N GLY A 6 -15.83 50.34 19.22
CA GLY A 6 -16.02 48.93 19.58
C GLY A 6 -16.26 47.99 18.39
N THR A 7 -16.84 48.50 17.30
CA THR A 7 -17.17 47.71 16.11
C THR A 7 -15.94 47.35 15.29
N MET A 8 -14.90 48.19 15.27
CA MET A 8 -13.69 47.94 14.47
C MET A 8 -12.78 46.87 15.09
N GLN A 9 -12.70 46.80 16.43
CA GLN A 9 -11.91 45.76 17.12
C GLN A 9 -12.59 44.38 17.02
N GLN A 10 -13.92 44.33 17.11
CA GLN A 10 -14.68 43.09 16.96
C GLN A 10 -14.68 42.61 15.50
N ALA A 11 -14.81 43.52 14.52
CA ALA A 11 -14.73 43.18 13.10
C ALA A 11 -13.34 42.68 12.69
N SER A 12 -12.25 43.28 13.19
CA SER A 12 -10.90 42.80 12.90
C SER A 12 -10.61 41.43 13.51
N VAL A 13 -11.18 41.14 14.68
CA VAL A 13 -11.01 39.84 15.35
C VAL A 13 -11.89 38.77 14.69
N ILE A 14 -13.11 39.10 14.24
CA ILE A 14 -13.95 38.16 13.48
C ILE A 14 -13.33 37.89 12.10
N ASP A 15 -12.72 38.87 11.44
CA ASP A 15 -11.99 38.69 10.17
C ASP A 15 -10.72 37.85 10.38
N GLN A 16 -10.01 38.01 11.50
CA GLN A 16 -8.87 37.17 11.86
C GLN A 16 -9.25 35.74 12.29
N ILE A 17 -10.41 35.54 12.92
CA ILE A 17 -10.91 34.21 13.29
C ILE A 17 -11.50 33.51 12.05
N SER A 18 -12.22 34.24 11.19
CA SER A 18 -12.73 33.74 9.90
C SER A 18 -11.60 33.46 8.89
N GLY A 19 -10.47 34.16 9.00
CA GLY A 19 -9.26 33.92 8.21
C GLY A 19 -8.38 32.78 8.72
N LYS A 20 -8.66 32.21 9.91
CA LYS A 20 -7.84 31.17 10.54
C LYS A 20 -8.48 29.78 10.60
N GLU A 21 -9.70 29.61 10.08
CA GLU A 21 -10.30 28.31 9.79
C GLU A 21 -10.99 28.29 8.42
N MET A 22 -10.29 28.78 7.40
CA MET A 22 -10.55 28.30 6.05
C MET A 22 -9.35 27.44 5.68
N ILE A 23 -9.46 26.14 6.01
CA ILE A 23 -8.64 25.12 5.35
C ILE A 23 -8.96 25.31 3.87
N SER A 24 -8.10 26.06 3.20
CA SER A 24 -8.23 26.35 1.79
C SER A 24 -8.42 25.01 1.12
N ALA A 25 -9.44 24.86 0.26
CA ALA A 25 -9.57 23.66 -0.57
C ALA A 25 -8.35 23.44 -1.49
N ARG A 26 -7.36 24.34 -1.46
CA ARG A 26 -6.02 24.19 -2.07
C ARG A 26 -5.01 23.46 -1.18
N ASP A 27 -5.24 23.39 0.13
CA ASP A 27 -4.48 22.59 1.10
C ASP A 27 -5.17 21.25 1.43
N ALA A 28 -6.45 21.10 1.06
CA ALA A 28 -7.09 19.80 0.98
C ALA A 28 -6.66 19.14 -0.34
N MET A 29 -5.72 18.19 -0.22
CA MET A 29 -5.29 17.19 -1.21
C MET A 29 -5.41 17.63 -2.67
N PRO A 30 -4.33 18.03 -3.36
CA PRO A 30 -4.42 18.44 -4.76
C PRO A 30 -5.13 17.35 -5.58
N GLU A 31 -6.24 17.75 -6.22
CA GLU A 31 -6.98 16.98 -7.22
C GLU A 31 -6.10 16.65 -8.44
N ASP A 32 -4.91 17.25 -8.50
CA ASP A 32 -3.82 16.76 -9.32
C ASP A 32 -3.46 15.37 -8.84
N ASP A 33 -3.92 14.36 -9.57
CA ASP A 33 -3.35 13.02 -9.53
C ASP A 33 -1.82 13.16 -9.33
N PRO A 34 -1.26 12.76 -8.17
CA PRO A 34 0.15 12.98 -7.87
C PRO A 34 1.06 12.20 -8.83
N ASN A 35 0.47 11.33 -9.67
CA ASN A 35 1.14 10.67 -10.77
C ASN A 35 1.22 11.53 -12.05
N GLY A 36 0.49 12.64 -12.17
CA GLY A 36 0.50 13.53 -13.32
C GLY A 36 0.04 12.82 -14.60
N ASN A 37 -1.13 12.16 -14.57
CA ASN A 37 -1.64 11.34 -15.68
C ASN A 37 -2.07 12.08 -16.96
N VAL A 38 -1.75 13.37 -17.12
CA VAL A 38 -1.99 14.09 -18.37
C VAL A 38 -0.84 13.86 -19.35
N ASN A 39 -1.16 13.37 -20.56
CA ASN A 39 -0.17 13.29 -21.63
C ASN A 39 0.03 14.71 -22.18
N PRO A 40 1.25 15.26 -22.22
CA PRO A 40 1.48 16.59 -22.76
C PRO A 40 1.02 16.64 -24.23
N GLU A 41 0.19 17.62 -24.56
CA GLU A 41 -0.34 17.79 -25.91
C GLU A 41 0.81 17.99 -26.91
N GLY A 42 0.86 17.15 -27.95
CA GLY A 42 1.91 17.17 -28.97
C GLY A 42 3.02 16.12 -28.81
N VAL A 43 3.00 15.26 -27.77
CA VAL A 43 3.98 14.17 -27.63
C VAL A 43 3.44 12.85 -28.17
N PHE A 44 4.01 12.39 -29.30
CA PHE A 44 3.65 11.13 -29.98
C PHE A 44 4.09 9.86 -29.25
N LYS A 45 4.89 10.00 -28.18
CA LYS A 45 5.34 8.87 -27.36
C LYS A 45 4.38 8.67 -26.19
N PRO A 46 3.90 7.45 -25.94
CA PRO A 46 3.09 7.17 -24.76
C PRO A 46 3.87 7.49 -23.49
N ARG A 47 3.24 8.18 -22.54
CA ARG A 47 3.81 8.50 -21.22
C ARG A 47 4.12 7.24 -20.39
N TRP A 48 3.40 6.14 -20.64
CA TRP A 48 3.67 4.83 -20.06
C TRP A 48 4.82 4.10 -20.76
N GLY A 49 5.55 3.28 -20.01
CA GLY A 49 6.64 2.46 -20.53
C GLY A 49 7.91 2.51 -19.65
N PRO A 50 8.96 1.77 -20.05
CA PRO A 50 10.19 1.61 -19.26
C PRO A 50 10.97 2.93 -19.07
N ASN A 51 10.66 3.96 -19.85
CA ASN A 51 11.33 5.26 -19.78
C ASN A 51 10.70 6.26 -18.82
N HIS A 52 9.51 5.98 -18.28
CA HIS A 52 8.81 6.90 -17.38
C HIS A 52 9.48 6.96 -16.00
N THR A 53 9.43 8.14 -15.37
CA THR A 53 10.12 8.44 -14.10
C THR A 53 9.68 7.53 -12.96
N GLY A 54 8.38 7.22 -12.83
CA GLY A 54 7.87 6.25 -11.86
C GLY A 54 8.32 4.81 -12.12
N ALA A 55 8.38 4.33 -13.38
CA ALA A 55 8.86 2.97 -13.70
C ALA A 55 10.35 2.84 -13.40
N LYS A 56 11.14 3.89 -13.68
CA LYS A 56 12.55 3.95 -13.30
C LYS A 56 12.73 3.97 -11.79
N LYS A 57 11.90 4.71 -11.05
CA LYS A 57 11.92 4.75 -9.59
C LYS A 57 11.52 3.39 -8.98
N LEU A 58 10.51 2.73 -9.54
CA LEU A 58 10.10 1.37 -9.16
C LEU A 58 11.20 0.33 -9.45
N ALA A 59 11.85 0.41 -10.62
CA ALA A 59 12.98 -0.45 -10.95
C ALA A 59 14.20 -0.22 -10.05
N ALA A 60 14.45 1.04 -9.66
CA ALA A 60 15.52 1.41 -8.74
C ALA A 60 15.26 0.97 -7.29
N LEU A 61 13.99 0.96 -6.86
CA LEU A 61 13.58 0.48 -5.53
C LEU A 61 13.59 -1.06 -5.39
N TYR A 62 13.73 -1.78 -6.51
CA TYR A 62 13.74 -3.24 -6.50
C TYR A 62 15.16 -3.76 -6.18
N SER A 63 15.47 -3.83 -4.89
CA SER A 63 16.78 -4.24 -4.36
C SER A 63 17.11 -5.71 -4.66
N ARG A 64 18.40 -6.08 -4.58
CA ARG A 64 18.83 -7.48 -4.72
C ARG A 64 18.19 -8.40 -3.68
N GLU A 65 18.00 -7.89 -2.48
CA GLU A 65 17.40 -8.62 -1.36
C GLU A 65 15.92 -8.93 -1.64
N LYS A 66 15.18 -7.96 -2.17
CA LYS A 66 13.78 -8.16 -2.58
C LYS A 66 13.66 -9.19 -3.70
N ARG A 67 14.56 -9.15 -4.70
CA ARG A 67 14.63 -10.18 -5.76
C ARG A 67 14.78 -11.58 -5.15
N LEU A 68 15.70 -11.71 -4.21
CA LEU A 68 16.04 -12.99 -3.60
C LEU A 68 14.89 -13.53 -2.74
N GLN A 69 14.25 -12.67 -1.94
CA GLN A 69 13.07 -13.03 -1.16
C GLN A 69 11.95 -13.56 -2.06
N GLU A 70 11.66 -12.86 -3.16
CA GLU A 70 10.61 -13.27 -4.10
C GLU A 70 10.92 -14.62 -4.77
N ILE A 71 12.17 -14.85 -5.17
CA ILE A 71 12.61 -16.13 -5.75
C ILE A 71 12.45 -17.27 -4.73
N ILE A 72 12.91 -17.07 -3.49
CA ILE A 72 12.84 -18.09 -2.43
C ILE A 72 11.39 -18.38 -2.07
N SER A 73 10.59 -17.35 -1.80
CA SER A 73 9.18 -17.49 -1.41
C SER A 73 8.36 -18.19 -2.50
N THR A 74 8.50 -17.75 -3.76
CA THR A 74 7.78 -18.35 -4.88
C THR A 74 8.25 -19.79 -5.13
N GLY A 75 9.55 -20.04 -5.07
CA GLY A 75 10.13 -21.37 -5.23
C GLY A 75 9.62 -22.36 -4.19
N LEU A 76 9.63 -21.97 -2.91
CA LEU A 76 9.10 -22.80 -1.82
C LEU A 76 7.60 -23.06 -2.00
N GLY A 77 6.81 -22.04 -2.34
CA GLY A 77 5.36 -22.19 -2.56
C GLY A 77 5.03 -23.16 -3.69
N ILE A 78 5.77 -23.12 -4.80
CA ILE A 78 5.59 -24.07 -5.91
C ILE A 78 5.95 -25.50 -5.47
N ILE A 79 7.08 -25.68 -4.79
CA ILE A 79 7.54 -27.00 -4.33
C ILE A 79 6.52 -27.60 -3.36
N GLU A 80 6.03 -26.83 -2.39
CA GLU A 80 5.02 -27.29 -1.43
C GLU A 80 3.71 -27.68 -2.14
N LEU A 81 3.25 -26.87 -3.11
CA LEU A 81 2.05 -27.18 -3.89
C LEU A 81 2.20 -28.51 -4.65
N LEU A 82 3.35 -28.75 -5.29
CA LEU A 82 3.62 -30.00 -5.99
C LEU A 82 3.68 -31.21 -5.04
N ILE A 83 4.28 -31.05 -3.86
CA ILE A 83 4.31 -32.10 -2.83
C ILE A 83 2.90 -32.43 -2.36
N VAL A 84 2.08 -31.42 -2.05
CA VAL A 84 0.69 -31.62 -1.60
C VAL A 84 -0.13 -32.33 -2.67
N ILE A 85 -0.04 -31.90 -3.93
CA ILE A 85 -0.74 -32.55 -5.05
C ILE A 85 -0.29 -34.01 -5.19
N TYR A 86 1.01 -34.28 -5.14
CA TYR A 86 1.55 -35.64 -5.23
C TYR A 86 1.02 -36.53 -4.10
N LEU A 87 1.05 -36.04 -2.86
CA LEU A 87 0.54 -36.77 -1.69
C LEU A 87 -0.97 -36.99 -1.76
N LEU A 88 -1.72 -36.01 -2.25
CA LEU A 88 -3.16 -36.12 -2.46
C LEU A 88 -3.43 -37.25 -3.46
N ILE A 89 -2.85 -37.22 -4.66
CA ILE A 89 -3.05 -38.27 -5.67
C ILE A 89 -2.70 -39.67 -5.14
N ARG A 90 -1.64 -39.79 -4.32
CA ARG A 90 -1.17 -41.08 -3.81
C ARG A 90 -2.00 -41.64 -2.65
N ARG A 91 -2.63 -40.80 -1.83
CA ARG A 91 -3.31 -41.21 -0.59
C ARG A 91 -4.75 -40.71 -0.47
N PHE A 92 -5.35 -40.23 -1.56
CA PHE A 92 -6.70 -39.70 -1.53
C PHE A 92 -7.71 -40.80 -1.25
N GLU A 93 -8.39 -40.67 -0.12
CA GLU A 93 -9.56 -41.46 0.25
C GLU A 93 -10.68 -40.48 0.61
N LEU A 94 -11.93 -40.73 0.20
CA LEU A 94 -13.03 -39.81 0.50
C LEU A 94 -13.26 -39.65 2.01
N SER A 95 -12.92 -40.67 2.80
CA SER A 95 -12.98 -40.64 4.26
C SER A 95 -12.01 -39.65 4.91
N SER A 96 -10.92 -39.26 4.22
CA SER A 96 -9.92 -38.32 4.74
C SER A 96 -10.20 -36.86 4.36
N LEU A 97 -11.19 -36.59 3.50
CA LEU A 97 -11.62 -35.25 3.13
C LEU A 97 -11.88 -34.29 4.31
N PRO A 98 -12.63 -34.66 5.38
CA PRO A 98 -12.86 -33.73 6.48
C PRO A 98 -11.56 -33.30 7.17
N PHE A 99 -10.58 -34.20 7.29
CA PHE A 99 -9.27 -33.86 7.85
C PHE A 99 -8.47 -32.96 6.91
N ILE A 100 -8.49 -33.22 5.61
CA ILE A 100 -7.84 -32.37 4.60
C ILE A 100 -8.38 -30.94 4.67
N LEU A 101 -9.71 -30.78 4.75
CA LEU A 101 -10.34 -29.47 4.88
C LEU A 101 -9.99 -28.77 6.20
N PHE A 102 -9.97 -29.53 7.31
CA PHE A 102 -9.57 -29.01 8.62
C PHE A 102 -8.13 -28.48 8.62
N PHE A 103 -7.18 -29.26 8.09
CA PHE A 103 -5.78 -28.84 8.00
C PHE A 103 -5.57 -27.73 6.98
N ALA A 104 -6.31 -27.70 5.88
CA ALA A 104 -6.26 -26.58 4.94
C ALA A 104 -6.71 -25.27 5.60
N PHE A 105 -7.81 -25.30 6.36
CA PHE A 105 -8.27 -24.15 7.14
C PHE A 105 -7.22 -23.71 8.18
N LEU A 106 -6.65 -24.66 8.92
CA LEU A 106 -5.61 -24.36 9.90
C LEU A 106 -4.33 -23.79 9.25
N GLY A 107 -4.00 -24.27 8.05
CA GLY A 107 -2.90 -23.74 7.23
C GLY A 107 -3.13 -22.28 6.83
N ILE A 108 -4.33 -21.92 6.40
CA ILE A 108 -4.70 -20.53 6.09
C ILE A 108 -4.53 -19.64 7.32
N LEU A 109 -5.10 -20.04 8.46
CA LEU A 109 -4.95 -19.28 9.71
C LEU A 109 -3.48 -19.11 10.11
N THR A 110 -2.68 -20.17 9.97
CA THR A 110 -1.26 -20.12 10.29
C THR A 110 -0.51 -19.18 9.35
N ALA A 111 -0.83 -19.18 8.06
CA ALA A 111 -0.22 -18.28 7.07
C ALA A 111 -0.57 -16.80 7.35
N ASP A 112 -1.82 -16.51 7.70
CA ASP A 112 -2.27 -15.16 8.05
C ASP A 112 -1.60 -14.64 9.33
N LEU A 113 -1.46 -15.51 10.35
CA LEU A 113 -0.75 -15.16 11.58
C LEU A 113 0.75 -14.94 11.34
N LEU A 114 1.41 -15.83 10.60
CA LEU A 114 2.84 -15.73 10.31
C LEU A 114 3.15 -14.53 9.42
N SER A 115 2.34 -14.25 8.41
CA SER A 115 2.51 -13.05 7.58
C SER A 115 2.34 -11.77 8.41
N GLY A 116 1.32 -11.70 9.27
CA GLY A 116 1.14 -10.59 10.21
C GLY A 116 2.32 -10.43 11.18
N LEU A 117 2.86 -11.54 11.71
CA LEU A 117 4.04 -11.52 12.59
C LEU A 117 5.29 -10.99 11.87
N VAL A 118 5.52 -11.42 10.63
CA VAL A 118 6.67 -10.97 9.82
C VAL A 118 6.55 -9.47 9.53
N HIS A 119 5.36 -8.97 9.20
CA HIS A 119 5.13 -7.54 9.02
C HIS A 119 5.35 -6.76 10.31
N TRP A 120 4.81 -7.22 11.44
CA TRP A 120 5.03 -6.60 12.74
C TRP A 120 6.52 -6.55 13.12
N ALA A 121 7.26 -7.63 12.87
CA ALA A 121 8.69 -7.69 13.14
C ALA A 121 9.48 -6.71 12.25
N ALA A 122 9.14 -6.61 10.97
CA ALA A 122 9.78 -5.65 10.06
C ALA A 122 9.57 -4.20 10.52
N ASP A 123 8.36 -3.85 10.97
CA ASP A 123 8.04 -2.51 11.45
C ASP A 123 8.65 -2.20 12.82
N SER A 124 8.82 -3.21 13.69
CA SER A 124 9.38 -3.03 15.04
C SER A 124 10.91 -3.01 15.09
N PHE A 125 11.58 -3.70 14.17
CA PHE A 125 13.04 -3.81 14.14
C PHE A 125 13.70 -3.03 12.98
N GLY A 126 12.91 -2.46 12.07
CA GLY A 126 13.39 -1.72 10.90
C GLY A 126 13.64 -0.22 11.12
N THR A 127 13.22 0.35 12.25
CA THR A 127 13.48 1.76 12.58
C THR A 127 14.76 1.89 13.40
N VAL A 128 15.90 1.99 12.72
CA VAL A 128 17.05 2.70 13.26
C VAL A 128 16.93 4.16 12.81
N ASP A 129 17.14 5.09 13.74
CA ASP A 129 17.22 6.54 13.47
C ASP A 129 18.17 6.88 12.31
#